data_AF-A0A815Q6Y0-F1
#
_entry.id   AF-A0A815Q6Y0-F1
#
_cell.length_a   1.000
_cell.length_b   1.000
_cell.length_c   1.000
_cell.angle_alpha   90.00
_cell.angle_beta   90.00
_cell.angle_gamma   90.00
#
_symmetry.space_group_name_H-M   'P 1'
#
loop_
_entity.id
_entity.type
_entity.pdbx_description
1 polymer ?
#
loop_
_entity_poly.entity_id
_entity_poly.type
_entity_poly.pdbx_seq_one_letter_code
_entity_poly.pdbx_strand_id
1 'polypeptide(L)'
;MLIVSLLSTIIDLSITLNYLQNGIVHLSSSYFCYFWMYIDYVLYANGMLLMTWASIERHILVFSSQYFRLLHQKFYGHYTPIIICLIYPCNQIFDYQQVLCGSPCFKRTTFLLNAYDMFIHSVIPCIIIVIFSLALLIRVIRHKHRMQGQIFSQRKQYRMVIQLVSIAFFYSKIFAATERDLYLFYLYYFLTLFLPFVCLGLVHHLRRKFDFLLRIMKCHGLIRSSRVDIIHNQDNGTIVFGMTTMPRINI
;
A
#
# COMPACT_ATOMS: atom_id res chain seq x y z
N MET A 1 -1.08 -7.26 -2.78
CA MET A 1 -0.32 -6.02 -2.49
C MET A 1 -1.21 -4.89 -2.00
N LEU A 2 -2.14 -4.34 -2.81
CA LEU A 2 -3.00 -3.21 -2.39
C LEU A 2 -3.74 -3.46 -1.06
N ILE A 3 -4.29 -4.67 -0.87
CA ILE A 3 -4.97 -5.05 0.38
C ILE A 3 -3.99 -5.05 1.55
N VAL A 4 -2.80 -5.63 1.39
CA VAL A 4 -1.76 -5.65 2.43
C VAL A 4 -1.31 -4.22 2.79
N SER A 5 -1.08 -3.37 1.78
CA SER A 5 -0.75 -1.95 1.99
C SER A 5 -1.86 -1.19 2.72
N LEU A 6 -3.12 -1.45 2.36
CA LEU A 6 -4.28 -0.85 3.01
C LEU A 6 -4.39 -1.31 4.48
N LEU A 7 -4.25 -2.61 4.74
CA LEU A 7 -4.30 -3.16 6.10
C LEU A 7 -3.15 -2.63 6.96
N SER A 8 -1.93 -2.53 6.42
CA SER A 8 -0.79 -1.94 7.12
C SER A 8 -1.03 -0.46 7.46
N THR A 9 -1.67 0.28 6.56
CA THR A 9 -2.02 1.68 6.83
C THR A 9 -3.17 1.83 7.84
N ILE A 10 -4.22 1.02 7.74
CA ILE A 10 -5.41 1.17 8.59
C ILE A 10 -5.18 0.62 9.99
N ILE A 11 -4.49 -0.51 10.11
CA ILE A 11 -4.34 -1.19 11.39
C ILE A 11 -3.06 -0.71 12.05
N ASP A 12 -1.92 -0.98 11.41
CA ASP A 12 -0.63 -0.85 12.06
C ASP A 12 -0.18 0.62 12.22
N LEU A 13 -0.32 1.44 11.17
CA LEU A 13 -0.04 2.87 11.27
C LEU A 13 -0.99 3.58 12.25
N SER A 14 -2.28 3.24 12.29
CA SER A 14 -3.21 3.86 13.25
C SER A 14 -2.89 3.51 14.70
N ILE A 15 -2.53 2.25 14.99
CA ILE A 15 -2.09 1.85 16.33
C ILE A 15 -0.77 2.56 16.70
N THR A 16 0.17 2.63 15.76
CA THR A 16 1.47 3.30 15.97
C THR A 16 1.31 4.80 16.21
N LEU A 17 0.45 5.49 15.45
CA LEU A 17 0.15 6.91 15.66
C LEU A 17 -0.49 7.16 17.03
N ASN A 18 -1.40 6.29 17.46
CA ASN A 18 -1.99 6.39 18.80
C ASN A 18 -0.93 6.19 19.90
N TYR A 19 0.03 5.28 19.71
CA TYR A 19 1.16 5.12 20.62
C TYR A 19 2.05 6.37 20.64
N LEU A 20 2.41 6.93 19.48
CA LEU A 20 3.21 8.15 19.38
C LEU A 20 2.57 9.35 20.06
N GLN A 21 1.24 9.46 20.02
CA GLN A 21 0.51 10.54 20.67
C GLN A 21 0.50 10.41 22.20
N ASN A 22 0.39 9.20 22.73
CA ASN A 22 0.22 8.96 24.17
C ASN A 22 1.52 8.58 24.89
N GLY A 23 2.55 8.14 24.17
CA GLY A 23 3.80 7.61 24.73
C GLY A 23 3.66 6.23 25.39
N ILE A 24 2.45 5.66 25.43
CA ILE A 24 2.14 4.37 26.04
C ILE A 24 1.12 3.60 25.21
N VAL A 25 1.15 2.26 25.29
CA VAL A 25 0.16 1.41 24.60
C VAL A 25 -1.17 1.42 25.36
N HIS A 26 -2.20 2.03 24.74
CA HIS A 26 -3.53 2.22 25.34
C HIS A 26 -4.17 0.92 25.87
N LEU A 27 -4.01 -0.20 25.16
CA LEU A 27 -4.43 -1.53 25.61
C LEU A 27 -3.21 -2.31 26.11
N SER A 28 -2.82 -2.08 27.37
CA SER A 28 -1.68 -2.75 28.00
C SER A 28 -2.00 -4.21 28.38
N SER A 29 -2.35 -5.02 27.39
CA SER A 29 -2.62 -6.45 27.51
C SER A 29 -1.63 -7.24 26.66
N SER A 30 -1.14 -8.37 27.18
CA SER A 30 -0.25 -9.27 26.45
C SER A 30 -0.88 -9.76 25.14
N TYR A 31 -2.20 -10.02 25.13
CA TYR A 31 -2.91 -10.43 23.91
C TYR A 31 -2.88 -9.35 22.82
N PHE A 32 -3.03 -8.08 23.21
CA PHE A 32 -2.97 -6.96 22.27
C PHE A 32 -1.57 -6.81 21.68
N CYS A 33 -0.53 -6.94 22.50
CA CYS A 33 0.86 -6.87 22.05
C CYS A 33 1.22 -8.02 21.09
N TYR A 34 0.81 -9.26 21.41
CA TYR A 34 0.97 -10.38 20.47
C TYR A 34 0.27 -10.11 19.14
N PHE A 35 -0.98 -9.63 19.19
CA PHE A 35 -1.74 -9.31 17.99
C PHE A 35 -1.06 -8.22 17.17
N TRP A 36 -0.66 -7.11 17.79
CA TRP A 36 -0.06 -5.97 17.10
C TRP A 36 1.27 -6.36 16.45
N MET A 37 2.16 -7.00 17.21
CA MET A 37 3.46 -7.48 16.72
C MET A 37 3.31 -8.50 15.59
N TYR A 38 2.35 -9.43 15.73
CA TYR A 38 2.05 -10.41 14.70
C TYR A 38 1.55 -9.75 13.41
N ILE A 39 0.62 -8.80 13.52
CA ILE A 39 0.08 -8.09 12.36
C ILE A 39 1.15 -7.24 11.67
N ASP A 40 1.94 -6.47 12.41
CA ASP A 40 3.06 -5.69 11.86
C ASP A 40 4.02 -6.60 11.07
N TYR A 41 4.50 -7.68 11.70
CA TYR A 41 5.43 -8.61 11.08
C TYR A 41 4.85 -9.30 9.84
N VAL A 42 3.62 -9.83 9.93
CA VAL A 42 2.97 -10.54 8.82
C VAL A 42 2.71 -9.59 7.66
N LEU A 43 2.25 -8.36 7.91
CA LEU A 43 1.99 -7.39 6.85
C LEU A 43 3.30 -6.92 6.19
N TYR A 44 4.35 -6.69 6.98
CA TYR A 44 5.68 -6.36 6.49
C TYR A 44 6.25 -7.47 5.59
N ALA A 45 6.33 -8.70 6.11
CA ALA A 45 6.90 -9.85 5.40
C ALA A 45 6.12 -10.17 4.12
N ASN A 46 4.79 -10.17 4.18
CA ASN A 46 3.96 -10.36 2.99
C ASN A 46 4.11 -9.21 2.01
N GLY A 47 4.21 -7.96 2.47
CA GLY A 47 4.46 -6.81 1.61
C GLY A 47 5.73 -7.00 0.76
N MET A 48 6.82 -7.39 1.40
CA MET A 48 8.11 -7.64 0.76
C MET A 48 8.05 -8.85 -0.21
N LEU A 49 7.54 -10.00 0.25
CA LEU A 49 7.48 -11.21 -0.57
C LEU A 49 6.55 -11.05 -1.78
N LEU A 50 5.42 -10.35 -1.63
CA LEU A 50 4.53 -10.04 -2.75
C LEU A 50 5.19 -9.10 -3.77
N MET A 51 6.01 -8.16 -3.30
CA MET A 51 6.78 -7.29 -4.20
C MET A 51 7.84 -8.04 -4.97
N THR A 52 8.56 -8.94 -4.30
CA THR A 52 9.53 -9.84 -4.93
C THR A 52 8.85 -10.71 -5.97
N TRP A 53 7.74 -11.36 -5.62
CA TRP A 53 6.98 -12.18 -6.55
C TRP A 53 6.46 -11.38 -7.75
N ALA A 54 5.90 -10.19 -7.52
CA ALA A 54 5.42 -9.33 -8.61
C ALA A 54 6.56 -8.90 -9.56
N SER A 55 7.78 -8.71 -9.05
CA SER A 55 8.96 -8.42 -9.87
C SER A 55 9.34 -9.62 -10.75
N ILE A 56 9.37 -10.82 -10.16
CA ILE A 56 9.63 -12.08 -10.88
C ILE A 56 8.56 -12.34 -11.94
N GLU A 57 7.27 -12.25 -11.58
CA GLU A 57 6.14 -12.49 -12.49
C GLU A 57 6.22 -11.57 -13.70
N ARG A 58 6.49 -10.27 -13.50
CA ARG A 58 6.67 -9.32 -14.62
C ARG A 58 7.83 -9.70 -15.53
N HIS A 59 8.93 -10.17 -14.95
CA HIS A 59 10.08 -10.61 -15.75
C HIS A 59 9.75 -11.84 -16.61
N ILE A 60 9.04 -12.81 -16.04
CA ILE A 60 8.65 -14.03 -16.76
C ILE A 60 7.60 -13.69 -17.84
N LEU A 61 6.61 -12.86 -17.54
CA LEU A 61 5.58 -12.43 -18.50
C LEU A 61 6.16 -11.76 -19.75
N VAL A 62 7.28 -11.05 -19.60
CA VAL A 62 7.99 -10.42 -20.74
C VAL A 62 8.66 -11.46 -21.64
N PHE A 63 9.09 -12.59 -21.08
CA PHE A 63 9.81 -13.63 -21.82
C PHE A 63 8.93 -14.72 -22.40
N SER A 64 7.90 -15.11 -21.65
CA SER A 64 7.03 -16.20 -22.03
C SER A 64 5.62 -15.88 -21.60
N SER A 65 4.89 -15.22 -22.49
CA SER A 65 3.45 -14.99 -22.31
C SER A 65 2.67 -16.31 -22.22
N GLN A 66 3.22 -17.40 -22.77
CA GLN A 66 2.58 -18.72 -22.82
C GLN A 66 2.79 -19.54 -21.53
N TYR A 67 3.88 -19.33 -20.80
CA TYR A 67 4.21 -20.15 -19.62
C TYR A 67 3.31 -19.86 -18.40
N PHE A 68 2.73 -18.65 -18.32
CA PHE A 68 2.02 -18.18 -17.12
C PHE A 68 0.51 -18.46 -17.10
N ARG A 69 0.05 -19.48 -17.83
CA ARG A 69 -1.38 -19.76 -18.00
C ARG A 69 -1.98 -20.62 -16.87
N LEU A 70 -1.17 -21.28 -16.05
CA LEU A 70 -1.66 -22.12 -14.94
C LEU A 70 -1.93 -21.28 -13.68
N LEU A 71 -3.21 -21.05 -13.38
CA LEU A 71 -3.70 -20.36 -12.17
C LEU A 71 -3.17 -20.98 -10.86
N HIS A 72 -2.95 -22.30 -10.83
CA HIS A 72 -2.57 -23.02 -9.61
C HIS A 72 -1.19 -22.63 -9.06
N GLN A 73 -0.22 -22.33 -9.93
CA GLN A 73 1.11 -21.90 -9.51
C GLN A 73 1.09 -20.52 -8.84
N LYS A 74 0.14 -19.66 -9.22
CA LYS A 74 -0.04 -18.34 -8.59
C LYS A 74 -0.54 -18.47 -7.15
N PHE A 75 -1.39 -19.46 -6.89
CA PHE A 75 -1.94 -19.68 -5.56
C PHE A 75 -0.83 -20.10 -4.59
N TYR A 76 -0.07 -21.16 -4.90
CA TYR A 76 0.99 -21.60 -3.98
C TYR A 76 2.06 -20.54 -3.72
N GLY A 77 2.47 -19.77 -4.74
CA GLY A 77 3.44 -18.69 -4.55
C GLY A 77 2.95 -17.58 -3.62
N HIS A 78 1.63 -17.31 -3.60
CA HIS A 78 1.04 -16.24 -2.80
C HIS A 78 0.78 -16.65 -1.34
N TYR A 79 0.32 -17.88 -1.11
CA TYR A 79 -0.11 -18.33 0.21
C TYR A 79 1.00 -18.99 1.03
N THR A 80 2.04 -19.55 0.39
CA THR A 80 3.18 -20.15 1.11
C THR A 80 3.87 -19.18 2.08
N PRO A 81 4.17 -17.92 1.70
CA PRO A 81 4.68 -16.90 2.62
C PRO A 81 3.86 -16.71 3.90
N ILE A 82 2.53 -16.68 3.76
CA ILE A 82 1.61 -16.43 4.87
C ILE A 82 1.65 -17.60 5.85
N ILE A 83 1.70 -18.84 5.32
CA ILE A 83 1.72 -20.05 6.14
C ILE A 83 3.03 -20.15 6.94
N ILE A 84 4.17 -19.78 6.36
CA ILE A 84 5.46 -19.83 7.05
C ILE A 84 5.49 -18.84 8.23
N CYS A 85 4.89 -17.66 8.09
CA CYS A 85 4.85 -16.65 9.15
C CYS A 85 4.02 -17.09 10.38
N LEU A 86 3.16 -18.10 10.25
CA LEU A 86 2.30 -18.60 11.35
C LEU A 86 3.05 -19.48 12.37
N ILE A 87 4.26 -19.96 12.07
CA ILE A 87 4.92 -21.06 12.80
C ILE A 87 5.94 -20.56 13.84
N TYR A 88 5.83 -19.32 14.34
CA TYR A 88 6.76 -18.81 15.36
C TYR A 88 6.12 -18.77 16.76
N PRO A 89 6.09 -19.89 17.50
CA PRO A 89 5.74 -19.86 18.91
C PRO A 89 6.91 -19.31 19.72
N CYS A 90 6.65 -18.36 20.60
CA CYS A 90 7.62 -17.94 21.59
C CYS A 90 6.95 -17.31 22.81
N ASN A 91 7.61 -17.44 23.96
CA ASN A 91 7.21 -16.73 25.17
C ASN A 91 7.94 -15.39 25.22
N GLN A 92 7.19 -14.30 25.25
CA GLN A 92 7.74 -12.94 25.24
C GLN A 92 7.38 -12.17 26.51
N ILE A 93 8.34 -11.38 26.99
CA ILE A 93 8.13 -10.34 28.01
C ILE A 93 7.89 -9.03 27.27
N PHE A 94 6.75 -8.39 27.53
CA PHE A 94 6.33 -7.15 26.87
C PHE A 94 6.75 -5.92 27.65
N ASP A 95 7.23 -4.91 26.93
CA ASP A 95 7.47 -3.58 27.46
C ASP A 95 6.47 -2.61 26.83
N TYR A 96 5.45 -2.22 27.59
CA TYR A 96 4.37 -1.34 27.13
C TYR A 96 4.80 0.12 26.91
N GLN A 97 6.05 0.46 27.27
CA GLN A 97 6.67 1.77 27.00
C GLN A 97 7.49 1.78 25.71
N GLN A 98 7.56 0.65 24.99
CA GLN A 98 8.25 0.55 23.71
C GLN A 98 7.24 0.38 22.56
N VAL A 99 7.62 0.87 21.38
CA VAL A 99 6.87 0.63 20.14
C VAL A 99 6.75 -0.87 19.89
N LEU A 100 5.60 -1.33 19.39
CA LEU A 100 5.27 -2.76 19.21
C LEU A 100 5.34 -3.58 20.52
N CYS A 101 5.28 -2.94 21.68
CA CYS A 101 5.50 -3.57 22.99
C CYS A 101 6.89 -4.22 23.15
N GLY A 102 7.89 -3.71 22.41
CA GLY A 102 9.27 -4.18 22.42
C GLY A 102 9.65 -5.00 21.18
N SER A 103 10.86 -5.56 21.19
CA SER A 103 11.36 -6.37 20.06
C SER A 103 10.81 -7.81 20.09
N PRO A 104 10.47 -8.39 18.93
CA PRO A 104 9.97 -9.75 18.86
C PRO A 104 10.97 -10.75 19.46
N CYS A 105 10.45 -11.70 20.20
CA CYS A 105 11.17 -12.74 20.93
C CYS A 105 12.29 -13.40 20.11
N PHE A 106 12.03 -13.75 18.85
CA PHE A 106 12.94 -14.51 18.01
C PHE A 106 14.21 -13.71 17.69
N LYS A 107 14.15 -12.37 17.76
CA LYS A 107 15.32 -11.50 17.63
C LYS A 107 16.22 -11.55 18.87
N ARG A 108 15.66 -11.87 20.05
CA ARG A 108 16.40 -11.97 21.31
C ARG A 108 16.94 -13.37 21.58
N THR A 109 16.24 -14.42 21.14
CA THR A 109 16.58 -15.81 21.50
C THR A 109 17.95 -16.24 20.99
N THR A 110 18.22 -16.08 19.69
CA THR A 110 19.52 -16.44 19.11
C THR A 110 19.91 -15.48 17.98
N PHE A 111 21.20 -15.19 17.87
CA PHE A 111 21.74 -14.42 16.75
C PHE A 111 21.43 -15.07 15.39
N LEU A 112 21.47 -16.40 15.31
CA LEU A 112 21.16 -17.16 14.10
C LEU A 112 19.74 -16.93 13.61
N LEU A 113 18.76 -16.93 14.52
CA LEU A 113 17.35 -16.74 14.15
C LEU A 113 17.06 -15.29 13.73
N ASN A 114 17.69 -14.31 14.40
CA ASN A 114 17.63 -12.91 14.00
C ASN A 114 18.25 -12.70 12.60
N ALA A 115 19.43 -13.29 12.36
CA ALA A 115 20.08 -13.22 11.06
C ALA A 115 19.23 -13.90 9.97
N TYR A 116 18.68 -15.08 10.25
CA TYR A 116 17.79 -15.80 9.34
C TYR A 116 16.59 -14.93 8.94
N ASP A 117 15.88 -14.35 9.92
CA ASP A 117 14.72 -13.49 9.67
C ASP A 117 15.09 -12.30 8.78
N MET A 118 16.17 -11.60 9.14
CA MET A 118 16.68 -10.46 8.38
C MET A 118 17.04 -10.84 6.94
N PHE A 119 17.73 -11.96 6.73
CA PHE A 119 18.15 -12.38 5.39
C PHE A 119 16.98 -12.84 4.53
N ILE A 120 16.11 -13.69 5.08
CA ILE A 120 15.01 -14.32 4.33
C ILE A 120 13.87 -13.36 4.05
N HIS A 121 13.49 -12.51 5.02
CA HIS A 121 12.32 -11.64 4.88
C HIS A 121 12.67 -10.23 4.37
N SER A 122 13.94 -9.81 4.46
CA SER A 122 14.35 -8.47 4.02
C SER A 122 15.43 -8.48 2.93
N VAL A 123 16.62 -9.02 3.21
CA VAL A 123 17.79 -8.84 2.32
C VAL A 123 17.63 -9.56 0.98
N ILE A 124 17.31 -10.86 1.00
CA ILE A 124 17.15 -11.66 -0.21
C ILE A 124 16.00 -11.14 -1.08
N PRO A 125 14.79 -10.90 -0.55
CA PRO A 125 13.70 -10.27 -1.29
C PRO A 125 14.10 -8.96 -1.97
N CYS A 126 14.86 -8.11 -1.28
CA CYS A 126 15.33 -6.83 -1.80
C CYS A 126 16.31 -7.02 -2.98
N ILE A 127 17.32 -7.88 -2.83
CA ILE A 127 18.30 -8.17 -3.89
C ILE A 127 17.58 -8.69 -5.14
N ILE A 128 16.63 -9.62 -4.96
CA ILE A 128 15.83 -10.17 -6.06
C ILE A 128 15.04 -9.05 -6.75
N ILE A 129 14.34 -8.19 -5.99
CA ILE A 129 13.59 -7.06 -6.56
C ILE A 129 14.51 -6.16 -7.41
N VAL A 130 15.69 -5.82 -6.91
CA VAL A 130 16.67 -4.97 -7.61
C VAL A 130 17.13 -5.64 -8.91
N ILE A 131 17.59 -6.89 -8.85
CA ILE A 131 18.11 -7.62 -10.01
C ILE A 131 17.03 -7.72 -11.11
N PHE A 132 15.81 -8.16 -10.75
CA PHE A 132 14.73 -8.33 -11.72
C PHE A 132 14.22 -6.99 -12.27
N SER A 133 14.19 -5.94 -11.46
CA SER A 133 13.81 -4.58 -11.90
C SER A 133 14.84 -3.98 -12.86
N LEU A 134 16.13 -4.13 -12.57
CA LEU A 134 17.22 -3.69 -13.46
C LEU A 134 17.20 -4.48 -14.78
N ALA A 135 17.02 -5.80 -14.71
CA ALA A 135 16.95 -6.63 -15.91
C ALA A 135 15.75 -6.26 -16.79
N LEU A 136 14.58 -5.97 -16.20
CA LEU A 136 13.42 -5.43 -16.90
C LEU A 136 13.71 -4.07 -17.54
N LEU A 137 14.35 -3.16 -16.81
CA LEU A 137 14.73 -1.84 -17.30
C LEU A 137 15.63 -1.93 -18.54
N ILE A 138 16.71 -2.70 -18.44
CA ILE A 138 17.66 -2.91 -19.54
C ILE A 138 16.94 -3.45 -20.78
N ARG A 139 16.00 -4.38 -20.60
CA ARG A 139 15.21 -4.90 -21.73
C ARG A 139 14.27 -3.89 -22.33
N VAL A 140 13.55 -3.12 -21.51
CA VAL A 140 12.66 -2.07 -22.02
C VAL A 140 13.45 -1.06 -22.83
N ILE A 141 14.67 -0.72 -22.41
CA ILE A 141 15.59 0.16 -23.16
C ILE A 141 16.05 -0.49 -24.47
N ARG A 142 16.51 -1.76 -24.44
CA ARG A 142 16.92 -2.47 -25.66
C ARG A 142 15.78 -2.65 -26.65
N HIS A 143 14.58 -2.93 -26.15
CA HIS A 143 13.37 -3.08 -26.96
C HIS A 143 12.95 -1.73 -27.58
N LYS A 144 13.08 -0.62 -26.83
CA LYS A 144 12.92 0.75 -27.36
C LYS A 144 13.76 0.98 -28.61
N HIS A 145 15.02 0.58 -28.54
CA HIS A 145 15.96 0.80 -29.62
C HIS A 145 15.62 -0.03 -30.87
N ARG A 146 14.96 -1.18 -30.72
CA ARG A 146 14.59 -2.06 -31.85
C ARG A 146 13.24 -1.72 -32.48
N MET A 147 12.29 -1.19 -31.72
CA MET A 147 10.90 -0.98 -32.16
C MET A 147 10.52 0.50 -32.03
N GLN A 148 10.91 1.33 -33.01
CA GLN A 148 10.62 2.76 -33.03
C GLN A 148 9.11 3.12 -33.16
N GLY A 149 8.21 2.15 -33.36
CA GLY A 149 6.79 2.40 -33.66
C GLY A 149 5.78 2.35 -32.49
N GLN A 150 6.05 1.65 -31.38
CA GLN A 150 5.05 1.43 -30.31
C GLN A 150 5.29 2.31 -29.07
N ILE A 151 5.23 3.63 -29.26
CA ILE A 151 5.61 4.64 -28.25
C ILE A 151 4.66 4.68 -27.03
N PHE A 152 3.38 4.33 -27.20
CA PHE A 152 2.35 4.56 -26.18
C PHE A 152 2.34 3.53 -25.02
N SER A 153 2.51 2.23 -25.27
CA SER A 153 2.52 1.23 -24.18
C SER A 153 3.79 1.32 -23.32
N GLN A 154 4.88 1.83 -23.92
CA GLN A 154 6.20 1.84 -23.34
C GLN A 154 6.38 2.88 -22.23
N ARG A 155 5.80 4.09 -22.39
CA ARG A 155 5.85 5.14 -21.36
C ARG A 155 5.24 4.67 -20.03
N LYS A 156 4.22 3.81 -20.09
CA LYS A 156 3.56 3.22 -18.92
C LYS A 156 4.47 2.23 -18.20
N GLN A 157 5.12 1.33 -18.94
CA GLN A 157 6.05 0.35 -18.35
C GLN A 157 7.26 1.03 -17.71
N TYR A 158 7.82 2.05 -18.36
CA TYR A 158 8.99 2.79 -17.85
C TYR A 158 8.71 3.49 -16.51
N ARG A 159 7.56 4.16 -16.37
CA ARG A 159 7.18 4.82 -15.10
C ARG A 159 7.07 3.82 -13.94
N MET A 160 6.48 2.66 -14.19
CA MET A 160 6.32 1.61 -13.19
C MET A 160 7.68 1.00 -12.77
N VAL A 161 8.61 0.82 -13.71
CA VAL A 161 9.95 0.31 -13.42
C VAL A 161 10.79 1.32 -12.65
N ILE A 162 10.78 2.61 -13.03
CA ILE A 162 11.47 3.65 -12.26
C ILE A 162 11.00 3.66 -10.82
N GLN A 163 9.68 3.62 -10.60
CA GLN A 163 9.12 3.66 -9.24
C GLN A 163 9.59 2.48 -8.40
N LEU A 164 9.63 1.27 -8.98
CA LEU A 164 10.16 0.08 -8.31
C LEU A 164 11.65 0.21 -7.97
N VAL A 165 12.46 0.72 -8.90
CA VAL A 165 13.89 0.94 -8.65
C VAL A 165 14.12 2.01 -7.59
N SER A 166 13.35 3.10 -7.62
CA SER A 166 13.39 4.14 -6.58
C SER A 166 13.03 3.55 -5.22
N ILE A 167 11.93 2.80 -5.15
CA ILE A 167 11.50 2.10 -3.93
C ILE A 167 12.62 1.19 -3.42
N ALA A 168 13.18 0.32 -4.26
CA ALA A 168 14.23 -0.60 -3.87
C ALA A 168 15.49 0.13 -3.39
N PHE A 169 15.86 1.24 -4.04
CA PHE A 169 16.97 2.08 -3.59
C PHE A 169 16.72 2.69 -2.20
N PHE A 170 15.49 3.19 -1.95
CA PHE A 170 15.11 3.68 -0.64
C PHE A 170 15.17 2.56 0.42
N TYR A 171 14.68 1.35 0.12
CA TYR A 171 14.78 0.21 1.03
C TYR A 171 16.23 -0.15 1.38
N SER A 172 17.13 -0.15 0.40
CA SER A 172 18.55 -0.42 0.65
C SER A 172 19.18 0.62 1.57
N LYS A 173 18.73 1.88 1.50
CA LYS A 173 19.18 2.95 2.41
C LYS A 173 18.61 2.80 3.81
N ILE A 174 17.33 2.44 3.93
CA ILE A 174 16.69 2.15 5.23
C ILE A 174 17.43 1.00 5.93
N PHE A 175 17.81 -0.05 5.18
CA PHE A 175 18.55 -1.18 5.73
C PHE A 175 19.97 -0.81 6.18
N ALA A 176 20.64 0.11 5.47
CA ALA A 176 21.97 0.58 5.84
C ALA A 176 21.94 1.55 7.03
N ALA A 177 20.78 2.12 7.34
CA ALA A 177 20.63 3.00 8.49
C ALA A 177 20.57 2.17 9.78
N THR A 178 21.30 2.64 10.79
CA THR A 178 21.33 2.01 12.10
C THR A 178 20.05 2.33 12.88
N GLU A 179 19.77 1.54 13.92
CA GLU A 179 18.53 1.57 14.74
C GLU A 179 18.13 2.94 15.33
N ARG A 180 18.95 3.98 15.19
CA ARG A 180 18.66 5.32 15.72
C ARG A 180 17.67 6.13 14.88
N ASP A 181 17.37 5.70 13.67
CA ASP A 181 16.52 6.46 12.75
C ASP A 181 15.08 5.94 12.73
N LEU A 182 14.34 6.13 13.82
CA LEU A 182 12.88 5.93 13.89
C LEU A 182 12.16 6.56 12.68
N TYR A 183 12.66 7.69 12.19
CA TYR A 183 12.16 8.36 10.98
C TYR A 183 12.14 7.48 9.73
N LEU A 184 13.13 6.61 9.56
CA LEU A 184 13.21 5.72 8.39
C LEU A 184 12.19 4.58 8.48
N PHE A 185 11.88 4.13 9.69
CA PHE A 185 10.75 3.22 9.93
C PHE A 185 9.42 3.88 9.53
N TYR A 186 9.20 5.15 9.88
CA TYR A 186 7.99 5.86 9.43
C TYR A 186 7.96 6.11 7.93
N LEU A 187 9.11 6.36 7.32
CA LEU A 187 9.24 6.54 5.87
C LEU A 187 8.74 5.32 5.09
N TYR A 188 8.92 4.11 5.63
CA TYR A 188 8.39 2.87 5.05
C TYR A 188 6.85 2.90 4.93
N TYR A 189 6.13 3.37 5.96
CA TYR A 189 4.67 3.47 5.91
C TYR A 189 4.21 4.46 4.86
N PHE A 190 4.89 5.61 4.73
CA PHE A 190 4.60 6.56 3.66
C PHE A 190 4.82 5.93 2.28
N LEU A 191 5.91 5.19 2.10
CA LEU A 191 6.18 4.49 0.84
C LEU A 191 5.04 3.52 0.48
N THR A 192 4.57 2.78 1.48
CA THR A 192 3.45 1.81 1.35
C THR A 192 2.13 2.53 1.08
N LEU A 193 1.88 3.68 1.72
CA LEU A 193 0.72 4.53 1.52
C LEU A 193 0.65 5.09 0.09
N PHE A 194 1.77 5.55 -0.46
CA PHE A 194 1.81 6.16 -1.80
C PHE A 194 1.69 5.14 -2.93
N LEU A 195 1.98 3.87 -2.66
CA LEU A 195 2.04 2.84 -3.68
C LEU A 195 0.70 2.56 -4.38
N PRO A 196 -0.45 2.48 -3.67
CA PRO A 196 -1.77 2.47 -4.29
C PRO A 196 -2.04 3.65 -5.21
N PHE A 197 -1.69 4.88 -4.80
CA PHE A 197 -1.93 6.08 -5.61
C PHE A 197 -1.09 6.08 -6.88
N VAL A 198 0.16 5.66 -6.76
CA VAL A 198 1.07 5.45 -7.87
C VAL A 198 0.49 4.41 -8.85
N CYS A 199 -0.01 3.29 -8.34
CA CYS A 199 -0.63 2.22 -9.15
C CYS A 199 -1.93 2.69 -9.83
N LEU A 200 -2.77 3.45 -9.12
CA LEU A 200 -3.99 4.05 -9.65
C LEU A 200 -3.69 5.02 -10.81
N GLY A 201 -2.65 5.86 -10.66
CA GLY A 201 -2.21 6.77 -11.71
C GLY A 201 -1.71 6.07 -12.97
N LEU A 202 -1.18 4.85 -12.84
CA LEU A 202 -0.66 4.05 -13.97
C LEU A 202 -1.76 3.32 -14.75
N VAL A 203 -2.87 2.94 -14.12
CA VAL A 203 -3.94 2.17 -14.76
C VAL A 203 -5.03 3.11 -15.26
N HIS A 204 -4.89 3.58 -16.51
CA HIS A 204 -5.82 4.52 -17.15
C HIS A 204 -7.31 4.12 -17.04
N HIS A 205 -7.62 2.82 -17.12
CA HIS A 205 -8.99 2.32 -16.94
C HIS A 205 -9.51 2.52 -15.51
N LEU A 206 -8.67 2.27 -14.50
CA LEU A 206 -9.02 2.53 -13.10
C LEU A 206 -9.12 4.02 -12.82
N ARG A 207 -8.21 4.83 -13.38
CA ARG A 207 -8.30 6.29 -13.30
C ARG A 207 -9.64 6.81 -13.82
N ARG A 208 -10.09 6.34 -15.00
CA ARG A 208 -11.42 6.70 -15.53
C ARG A 208 -12.56 6.30 -14.59
N LYS A 209 -12.51 5.10 -14.00
CA LYS A 209 -13.52 4.65 -13.02
C LYS A 209 -13.50 5.51 -11.75
N PHE A 210 -12.31 5.88 -11.28
CA PHE A 210 -12.15 6.73 -10.10
C PHE A 210 -12.62 8.16 -10.36
N ASP A 211 -12.27 8.73 -11.52
CA ASP A 211 -12.76 10.04 -11.96
C ASP A 211 -14.30 10.04 -12.07
N PHE A 212 -14.88 8.94 -12.54
CA PHE A 212 -16.33 8.74 -12.59
C PHE A 212 -16.96 8.68 -11.18
N LEU A 213 -16.37 7.91 -10.25
CA LEU A 213 -16.81 7.88 -8.85
C LEU A 213 -16.70 9.25 -8.17
N LEU A 214 -15.60 9.98 -8.39
CA LEU A 214 -15.42 11.34 -7.89
C LEU A 214 -16.48 12.30 -8.43
N ARG A 215 -16.86 12.16 -9.72
CA ARG A 215 -17.96 12.94 -10.30
C ARG A 215 -19.29 12.62 -9.62
N ILE A 216 -19.59 11.34 -9.37
CA ILE A 216 -20.80 10.93 -8.63
C ILE A 216 -20.81 11.53 -7.22
N MET A 217 -19.70 11.43 -6.48
CA MET A 217 -19.61 11.97 -5.12
C MET A 217 -19.80 13.49 -5.09
N LYS A 218 -19.22 14.23 -6.05
CA LYS A 218 -19.43 15.68 -6.18
C LYS A 218 -20.89 16.04 -6.49
N CYS A 219 -21.55 15.30 -7.39
CA CYS A 219 -22.98 15.50 -7.67
C CYS A 219 -23.85 15.26 -6.43
N HIS A 220 -23.53 14.23 -5.63
CA HIS A 220 -24.26 13.95 -4.38
C HIS A 220 -24.05 15.01 -3.30
N GLY A 221 -22.85 15.59 -3.21
CA GLY A 221 -22.56 16.71 -2.31
C GLY A 221 -23.33 17.99 -2.65
N LEU A 222 -23.48 18.30 -3.95
CA LEU A 222 -24.26 19.45 -4.40
C LEU A 222 -25.76 19.28 -4.11
N ILE A 223 -26.32 18.08 -4.28
CA ILE A 223 -27.73 17.78 -3.95
C ILE A 223 -28.00 17.90 -2.44
N ARG A 224 -27.02 17.55 -1.60
CA ARG A 224 -27.13 17.69 -0.14
C ARG A 224 -27.04 19.14 0.33
N SER A 225 -26.27 19.99 -0.37
CA SER A 225 -26.15 21.42 -0.04
C SER A 225 -27.41 22.20 -0.37
N SER A 226 -28.13 21.89 -1.45
CA SER A 226 -29.37 22.61 -1.81
C SER A 226 -30.60 22.28 -0.96
N ARG A 227 -30.51 21.33 -0.01
CA ARG A 227 -31.65 20.89 0.81
C ARG A 227 -31.68 21.46 2.24
N VAL A 228 -30.70 22.29 2.62
CA VAL A 228 -30.58 22.83 3.99
C VAL A 228 -31.08 24.28 4.10
N ASP A 229 -31.40 24.97 2.99
CA ASP A 229 -31.74 26.41 3.03
C ASP A 229 -33.26 26.72 3.07
N ILE A 230 -34.14 25.77 3.41
CA ILE A 230 -35.59 26.04 3.48
C ILE A 230 -36.24 25.52 4.77
N ILE A 231 -35.65 25.80 5.94
CA ILE A 231 -36.41 25.81 7.21
C ILE A 231 -35.78 26.85 8.16
N HIS A 232 -35.95 28.14 7.87
CA HIS A 232 -36.02 29.17 8.91
C HIS A 232 -36.56 30.47 8.32
N ASN A 233 -37.89 30.58 8.23
CA ASN A 233 -38.59 31.75 8.74
C ASN A 233 -40.09 31.49 8.77
N GLN A 234 -40.61 31.11 9.94
CA GLN A 234 -42.04 31.20 10.20
C GLN A 234 -42.25 31.74 11.60
N ASP A 235 -41.76 32.95 11.82
CA ASP A 235 -42.28 33.89 12.81
C ASP A 235 -42.34 35.27 12.16
N ASN A 236 -43.32 35.44 11.27
CA ASN A 236 -44.16 36.64 11.15
C ASN A 236 -45.07 36.49 9.93
N GLY A 237 -46.37 36.43 10.21
CA GLY A 237 -47.41 36.19 9.21
C GLY A 237 -47.48 37.28 8.15
N THR A 238 -47.21 36.93 6.91
CA THR A 238 -47.89 37.47 5.73
C THR A 238 -47.59 36.56 4.53
N ILE A 239 -48.58 35.79 4.10
CA ILE A 239 -48.49 34.95 2.91
C ILE A 239 -48.85 35.84 1.71
N VAL A 240 -47.85 36.20 0.89
CA VAL A 240 -48.06 36.81 -0.42
C VAL A 240 -47.83 35.75 -1.49
N PHE A 241 -48.89 35.30 -2.15
CA PHE A 241 -48.82 34.43 -3.32
C PHE A 241 -48.40 35.26 -4.55
N GLY A 242 -47.10 35.28 -4.85
CA GLY A 242 -46.58 35.77 -6.11
C GLY A 242 -46.66 34.69 -7.19
N MET A 243 -47.66 34.78 -8.07
CA MET A 243 -47.76 33.95 -9.27
C MET A 243 -46.75 34.47 -10.31
N THR A 244 -45.56 33.85 -10.37
CA THR A 244 -44.57 34.17 -11.41
C THR A 244 -44.93 33.44 -12.71
N THR A 245 -45.32 34.24 -13.69
CA THR A 245 -45.64 33.87 -15.08
C THR A 245 -44.47 33.21 -15.79
N MET A 246 -44.73 32.09 -16.48
CA MET A 246 -43.78 31.43 -17.37
C MET A 246 -43.38 32.31 -18.58
N PRO A 247 -42.12 32.19 -19.07
CA PRO A 247 -41.68 32.89 -20.27
C PRO A 247 -42.26 32.23 -21.54
N ARG A 248 -42.91 33.05 -22.38
CA ARG A 248 -43.31 32.70 -23.75
C ARG A 248 -42.06 32.50 -24.61
N ILE A 249 -41.94 31.31 -25.19
CA ILE A 249 -40.99 31.01 -26.26
C ILE A 249 -41.66 31.43 -27.58
N ASN A 250 -41.14 32.47 -28.23
CA ASN A 250 -41.50 32.79 -29.60
C ASN A 250 -40.64 31.95 -30.55
N ILE A 251 -41.32 31.28 -31.48
CA ILE A 251 -40.76 30.56 -32.64
C ILE A 251 -40.60 31.55 -33.78
#